data_AF-A0A521PNL3-F1
#
_entry.id   AF-A0A521PNL3-F1
#
_cell.length_a   1.000
_cell.length_b   1.000
_cell.length_c   1.000
_cell.angle_alpha   90.00
_cell.angle_beta   90.00
_cell.angle_gamma   90.00
#
_symmetry.space_group_name_H-M   'P 1'
#
loop_
_entity.id
_entity.type
_entity.pdbx_description
1 polymer ?
#
loop_
_entity_poly.entity_id
_entity_poly.type
_entity_poly.pdbx_seq_one_letter_code
_entity_poly.pdbx_strand_id
1 'polypeptide(L)'
;MAIFTAAVGVDFDTLDLGPLGAASASGASSTSVLLTVGGVTAQLTGTGFQFAGAGPPTAGTITRIVVTDGGAPAYDIAVLALPAASFRSWVLAGDNAGTKAGIFGGADQITGSFQADRLGGFAGGDTINAGEGNDTVTDTGGANYLRGDGGADSLQGGVDFDDINGNVGADTIRGGLGDDWVVGGKDDDLIFGDDGGDLVYGNLGADTCEGGAGADIVRGGQGNDTLSGGPGDDFVSGDRGDDVMTGGLGADRFHSSSDAGLDRVLDFSLAQGDRVQLDPGTTYSVSQSGDDTVIAMSAGQVVLVGVSMSSLTADSIFIA
;
A
#
# COMPACT_ATOMS: atom_id res chain seq x y z
N MET A 1 18.64 1.97 6.52
CA MET A 1 17.97 2.86 7.47
C MET A 1 18.51 4.26 7.39
N ALA A 2 18.33 4.83 6.20
CA ALA A 2 18.15 6.24 6.03
C ALA A 2 16.84 6.68 6.71
N ILE A 3 16.84 7.90 7.23
CA ILE A 3 15.61 8.58 7.67
C ILE A 3 15.43 9.78 6.75
N PHE A 4 14.27 9.88 6.13
CA PHE A 4 13.92 10.93 5.20
C PHE A 4 12.70 11.70 5.70
N THR A 5 12.84 13.02 5.74
CA THR A 5 11.73 13.93 6.04
C THR A 5 11.81 15.11 5.10
N ALA A 6 10.66 15.58 4.62
CA ALA A 6 10.57 16.81 3.84
C ALA A 6 9.65 17.85 4.49
N ALA A 7 9.81 19.10 4.06
CA ALA A 7 9.11 20.22 4.66
C ALA A 7 7.95 20.78 3.83
N VAL A 8 7.85 20.50 2.52
CA VAL A 8 6.97 21.26 1.60
C VAL A 8 6.32 20.44 0.47
N GLY A 9 6.23 19.12 0.58
CA GLY A 9 5.85 18.27 -0.55
C GLY A 9 7.05 17.48 -1.03
N VAL A 10 6.98 16.16 -1.00
CA VAL A 10 7.98 15.26 -1.56
C VAL A 10 7.50 14.84 -2.92
N ASP A 11 8.20 15.22 -3.99
CA ASP A 11 8.08 14.48 -5.24
C ASP A 11 9.46 13.88 -5.54
N PHE A 12 9.62 12.57 -5.32
CA PHE A 12 10.85 11.86 -5.65
C PHE A 12 11.21 11.98 -7.13
N ASP A 13 10.26 12.21 -8.03
CA ASP A 13 10.53 12.48 -9.45
C ASP A 13 11.17 13.86 -9.65
N THR A 14 10.93 14.82 -8.74
CA THR A 14 11.57 16.15 -8.74
C THR A 14 12.85 16.23 -7.92
N LEU A 15 13.15 15.24 -7.07
CA LEU A 15 14.43 15.16 -6.35
C LEU A 15 15.55 14.86 -7.36
N ASP A 16 16.10 15.91 -7.98
CA ASP A 16 17.23 15.81 -8.91
C ASP A 16 18.55 16.17 -8.20
N LEU A 17 19.35 15.14 -7.93
CA LEU A 17 20.68 15.28 -7.33
C LEU A 17 21.80 15.36 -8.39
N GLY A 18 21.49 15.16 -9.67
CA GLY A 18 22.44 15.21 -10.79
C GLY A 18 23.21 16.55 -10.89
N PRO A 19 22.54 17.71 -10.78
CA PRO A 19 23.21 19.02 -10.81
C PRO A 19 24.33 19.19 -9.77
N LEU A 20 24.31 18.42 -8.67
CA LEU A 20 25.35 18.46 -7.65
C LEU A 20 26.72 18.01 -8.18
N GLY A 21 26.78 17.25 -9.27
CA GLY A 21 28.03 16.86 -9.92
C GLY A 21 28.87 18.04 -10.41
N ALA A 22 28.22 19.14 -10.83
CA ALA A 22 28.88 20.36 -11.30
C ALA A 22 28.88 21.50 -10.26
N ALA A 23 28.39 21.24 -9.05
CA ALA A 23 28.22 22.26 -8.02
C ALA A 23 29.55 22.84 -7.53
N SER A 24 29.56 24.13 -7.22
CA SER A 24 30.68 24.76 -6.53
C SER A 24 30.66 24.33 -5.06
N ALA A 25 31.78 23.82 -4.56
CA ALA A 25 31.95 23.46 -3.16
C ALA A 25 32.45 24.67 -2.35
N SER A 26 31.83 24.91 -1.19
CA SER A 26 32.22 25.92 -0.21
C SER A 26 32.17 25.35 1.21
N GLY A 27 32.93 25.95 2.14
CA GLY A 27 32.96 25.50 3.53
C GLY A 27 33.46 24.05 3.74
N ALA A 28 34.21 23.51 2.77
CA ALA A 28 34.65 22.11 2.78
C ALA A 28 35.59 21.83 3.96
N SER A 29 35.26 20.80 4.72
CA SER A 29 36.05 20.25 5.83
C SER A 29 36.01 18.73 5.79
N SER A 30 36.70 18.06 6.72
CA SER A 30 36.67 16.59 6.82
C SER A 30 35.29 16.02 7.20
N THR A 31 34.33 16.87 7.57
CA THR A 31 33.01 16.44 8.05
C THR A 31 31.83 17.15 7.40
N SER A 32 32.05 18.18 6.59
CA SER A 32 30.96 18.88 5.91
C SER A 32 31.41 19.59 4.65
N VAL A 33 30.49 19.76 3.70
CA VAL A 33 30.65 20.63 2.53
C VAL A 33 29.29 21.18 2.12
N LEU A 34 29.26 22.43 1.66
CA LEU A 34 28.11 23.04 1.02
C LEU A 34 28.32 23.05 -0.49
N LEU A 35 27.45 22.39 -1.23
CA LEU A 35 27.41 22.36 -2.68
C LEU A 35 26.33 23.31 -3.19
N THR A 36 26.66 24.20 -4.12
CA THR A 36 25.71 25.16 -4.69
C THR A 36 25.66 25.04 -6.21
N VAL A 37 24.44 24.93 -6.76
CA VAL A 37 24.19 24.90 -8.21
C VAL A 37 22.80 25.49 -8.51
N GLY A 38 22.71 26.43 -9.45
CA GLY A 38 21.41 26.92 -9.94
C GLY A 38 20.48 27.59 -8.90
N GLY A 39 20.98 27.98 -7.72
CA GLY A 39 20.16 28.50 -6.61
C GLY A 39 19.81 27.45 -5.55
N VAL A 40 19.97 26.17 -5.87
CA VAL A 40 19.85 25.05 -4.92
C VAL A 40 21.17 24.90 -4.15
N THR A 41 21.04 24.63 -2.85
CA THR A 41 22.16 24.31 -1.98
C THR A 41 21.99 22.95 -1.34
N ALA A 42 23.02 22.11 -1.37
CA ALA A 42 23.06 20.82 -0.69
C ALA A 42 24.19 20.81 0.33
N GLN A 43 23.84 20.75 1.61
CA GLN A 43 24.79 20.54 2.69
C GLN A 43 24.99 19.05 2.93
N LEU A 44 26.18 18.56 2.62
CA LEU A 44 26.60 17.22 2.98
C LEU A 44 27.27 17.26 4.35
N THR A 45 26.88 16.35 5.24
CA THR A 45 27.55 16.09 6.51
C THR A 45 28.05 14.64 6.50
N GLY A 46 29.19 14.39 7.11
CA GLY A 46 29.79 13.07 7.10
C GLY A 46 31.09 12.96 7.88
N THR A 47 31.89 11.96 7.54
CA THR A 47 33.19 11.71 8.14
C THR A 47 34.23 11.38 7.07
N GLY A 48 35.48 11.82 7.30
CA GLY A 48 36.62 11.47 6.44
C GLY A 48 36.56 12.05 5.03
N PHE A 49 35.86 13.17 4.82
CA PHE A 49 35.74 13.78 3.50
C PHE A 49 37.09 14.20 2.91
N GLN A 50 37.30 13.82 1.65
CA GLN A 50 38.41 14.25 0.81
C GLN A 50 37.86 14.89 -0.46
N PHE A 51 38.58 15.84 -1.04
CA PHE A 51 38.14 16.60 -2.21
C PHE A 51 39.23 16.66 -3.26
N ALA A 52 38.83 16.66 -4.53
CA ALA A 52 39.71 16.87 -5.68
C ALA A 52 39.05 17.81 -6.70
N GLY A 53 38.98 19.10 -6.35
CA GLY A 53 38.34 20.13 -7.18
C GLY A 53 36.91 20.48 -6.75
N ALA A 54 36.07 20.84 -7.72
CA ALA A 54 34.66 21.16 -7.50
C ALA A 54 33.81 19.88 -7.35
N GLY A 55 32.58 20.05 -6.85
CA GLY A 55 31.62 18.97 -6.66
C GLY A 55 31.73 18.21 -5.33
N PRO A 56 31.10 17.04 -5.24
CA PRO A 56 31.03 16.25 -4.01
C PRO A 56 32.38 15.66 -3.57
N PRO A 57 32.51 15.23 -2.29
CA PRO A 57 33.72 14.59 -1.80
C PRO A 57 34.09 13.33 -2.61
N THR A 58 35.38 13.10 -2.85
CA THR A 58 35.89 11.92 -3.56
C THR A 58 36.01 10.68 -2.67
N ALA A 59 36.03 10.86 -1.36
CA ALA A 59 36.12 9.80 -0.36
C ALA A 59 35.48 10.25 0.96
N GLY A 60 35.33 9.29 1.88
CA GLY A 60 34.62 9.46 3.15
C GLY A 60 33.21 8.89 3.10
N THR A 61 32.46 9.10 4.18
CA THR A 61 31.08 8.61 4.34
C THR A 61 30.15 9.78 4.59
N ILE A 62 29.11 9.91 3.76
CA ILE A 62 28.03 10.88 3.93
C ILE A 62 27.04 10.29 4.93
N THR A 63 26.72 11.07 5.97
CA THR A 63 25.77 10.71 7.04
C THR A 63 24.49 11.54 7.03
N ARG A 64 24.50 12.69 6.35
CA ARG A 64 23.31 13.51 6.13
C ARG A 64 23.43 14.37 4.87
N ILE A 65 22.33 14.53 4.16
CA ILE A 65 22.19 15.43 3.02
C ILE A 65 21.00 16.35 3.32
N VAL A 66 21.26 17.66 3.42
CA VAL A 66 20.18 18.66 3.53
C VAL A 66 20.18 19.48 2.25
N VAL A 67 19.10 19.41 1.50
CA VAL A 67 18.90 20.21 0.28
C VAL A 67 17.97 21.36 0.63
N THR A 68 18.35 22.56 0.24
CA THR A 68 17.60 23.80 0.44
C THR A 68 17.39 24.45 -0.91
N ASP A 69 16.14 24.77 -1.23
CA ASP A 69 15.74 25.58 -2.38
C ASP A 69 14.93 26.79 -1.88
N GLY A 70 15.16 27.97 -2.45
CA GLY A 70 14.46 29.20 -2.05
C GLY A 70 14.65 29.67 -0.59
N GLY A 71 15.54 29.05 0.19
CA GLY A 71 15.87 29.42 1.58
C GLY A 71 15.21 28.59 2.67
N ALA A 72 14.38 27.59 2.31
CA ALA A 72 13.85 26.58 3.23
C ALA A 72 14.40 25.18 2.87
N PRO A 73 14.60 24.28 3.85
CA PRO A 73 15.00 22.90 3.55
C PRO A 73 13.91 22.24 2.70
N ALA A 74 14.26 21.82 1.50
CA ALA A 74 13.39 21.01 0.65
C ALA A 74 13.44 19.53 1.08
N TYR A 75 14.65 19.04 1.39
CA TYR A 75 14.87 17.64 1.76
C TYR A 75 15.88 17.51 2.91
N ASP A 76 15.61 16.62 3.85
CA ASP A 76 16.53 16.25 4.92
C ASP A 76 16.66 14.71 5.00
N ILE A 77 17.81 14.22 4.54
CA ILE A 77 18.13 12.80 4.49
C ILE A 77 19.20 12.53 5.54
N ALA A 78 18.86 11.82 6.61
CA ALA A 78 19.72 11.59 7.76
C ALA A 78 20.03 10.09 7.95
N VAL A 79 20.96 9.81 8.87
CA VAL A 79 21.35 8.44 9.28
C VAL A 79 21.92 7.62 8.11
N LEU A 80 22.57 8.29 7.17
CA LEU A 80 23.19 7.63 6.03
C LEU A 80 24.51 6.94 6.42
N ALA A 81 24.83 5.86 5.71
CA ALA A 81 26.15 5.23 5.68
C ALA A 81 26.70 5.23 4.24
N LEU A 82 26.46 6.32 3.51
CA LEU A 82 26.66 6.38 2.07
C LEU A 82 28.13 6.67 1.71
N PRO A 83 28.82 5.81 0.94
CA PRO A 83 30.16 6.12 0.49
C PRO A 83 30.17 7.35 -0.43
N ALA A 84 30.95 8.37 -0.08
CA ALA A 84 30.99 9.62 -0.85
C ALA A 84 31.48 9.39 -2.28
N ALA A 85 32.37 8.41 -2.49
CA ALA A 85 32.84 8.02 -3.80
C ALA A 85 31.71 7.49 -4.71
N SER A 86 30.79 6.68 -4.16
CA SER A 86 29.63 6.15 -4.88
C SER A 86 28.66 7.28 -5.22
N PHE A 87 28.30 8.10 -4.22
CA PHE A 87 27.45 9.28 -4.41
C PHE A 87 28.01 10.19 -5.51
N ARG A 88 29.30 10.53 -5.43
CA ARG A 88 29.99 11.34 -6.44
C ARG A 88 29.92 10.71 -7.82
N SER A 89 30.08 9.39 -7.92
CA SER A 89 30.01 8.68 -9.20
C SER A 89 28.62 8.81 -9.83
N TRP A 90 27.55 8.65 -9.05
CA TRP A 90 26.18 8.73 -9.57
C TRP A 90 25.81 10.13 -10.03
N VAL A 91 26.07 11.15 -9.20
CA VAL A 91 25.71 12.54 -9.57
C VAL A 91 26.54 13.06 -10.75
N LEU A 92 27.80 12.61 -10.92
CA LEU A 92 28.60 12.97 -12.10
C LEU A 92 28.13 12.27 -13.38
N ALA A 93 27.50 11.11 -13.27
CA ALA A 93 26.89 10.43 -14.39
C ALA A 93 25.51 11.03 -14.78
N GLY A 94 24.97 11.92 -13.95
CA GLY A 94 23.58 12.39 -14.07
C GLY A 94 22.55 11.27 -13.81
N ASP A 95 22.97 10.20 -13.13
CA ASP A 95 22.15 9.04 -12.84
C ASP A 95 21.34 9.28 -11.57
N ASN A 96 20.25 10.03 -11.71
CA ASN A 96 19.39 10.37 -10.58
C ASN A 96 18.64 9.14 -10.02
N ALA A 97 18.25 8.21 -10.89
CA ALA A 97 17.59 6.97 -10.48
C ALA A 97 18.53 6.09 -9.64
N GLY A 98 19.76 5.85 -10.11
CA GLY A 98 20.78 5.12 -9.35
C GLY A 98 21.21 5.84 -8.08
N THR A 99 21.20 7.18 -8.07
CA THR A 99 21.45 7.95 -6.85
C THR A 99 20.38 7.69 -5.80
N LYS A 100 19.09 7.77 -6.17
CA LYS A 100 17.98 7.51 -5.25
C LYS A 100 17.99 6.08 -4.74
N ALA A 101 18.10 5.08 -5.63
CA ALA A 101 18.18 3.67 -5.23
C ALA A 101 19.41 3.36 -4.36
N GLY A 102 20.52 4.11 -4.52
CA GLY A 102 21.70 3.96 -3.67
C GLY A 102 21.58 4.61 -2.30
N ILE A 103 20.71 5.62 -2.15
CA ILE A 103 20.39 6.28 -0.89
C ILE A 103 19.30 5.51 -0.14
N PHE A 104 18.27 5.08 -0.87
CA PHE A 104 17.06 4.43 -0.39
C PHE A 104 17.03 2.95 -0.77
N GLY A 105 18.16 2.25 -0.67
CA GLY A 105 18.29 0.86 -1.14
C GLY A 105 18.31 -0.16 -0.02
N GLY A 106 17.91 0.23 1.19
CA GLY A 106 17.80 -0.67 2.33
C GLY A 106 16.51 -0.39 3.08
N ALA A 107 16.36 -0.96 4.27
CA ALA A 107 15.19 -0.67 5.11
C ALA A 107 15.22 0.77 5.61
N ASP A 108 14.36 1.64 5.12
CA ASP A 108 14.39 3.09 5.31
C ASP A 108 13.09 3.62 5.93
N GLN A 109 13.15 4.84 6.46
CA GLN A 109 11.99 5.53 7.04
C GLN A 109 11.74 6.79 6.24
N ILE A 110 10.56 6.88 5.62
CA ILE A 110 10.16 7.99 4.77
C ILE A 110 8.91 8.63 5.36
N THR A 111 8.95 9.94 5.54
CA THR A 111 7.78 10.74 5.96
C THR A 111 7.56 11.84 4.94
N GLY A 112 6.38 11.82 4.33
CA GLY A 112 5.89 12.87 3.47
C GLY A 112 5.44 14.10 4.26
N SER A 113 4.72 14.97 3.59
CA SER A 113 4.40 16.32 4.02
C SER A 113 2.91 16.47 4.33
N PHE A 114 2.38 17.69 4.21
CA PHE A 114 0.94 17.96 4.31
C PHE A 114 0.33 18.29 2.94
N GLN A 115 1.03 17.94 1.87
CA GLN A 115 0.66 18.17 0.48
C GLN A 115 0.81 16.86 -0.28
N ALA A 116 0.24 16.84 -1.49
CA ALA A 116 0.39 15.72 -2.41
C ALA A 116 1.87 15.39 -2.70
N ASP A 117 2.24 14.16 -2.35
CA ASP A 117 3.58 13.62 -2.43
C ASP A 117 3.69 12.45 -3.43
N ARG A 118 4.89 12.21 -3.95
CA ARG A 118 5.29 11.04 -4.72
C ARG A 118 6.50 10.42 -4.02
N LEU A 119 6.27 9.32 -3.33
CA LEU A 119 7.23 8.61 -2.48
C LEU A 119 7.59 7.24 -3.08
N GLY A 120 8.78 6.74 -2.79
CA GLY A 120 9.08 5.33 -3.03
C GLY A 120 10.25 4.81 -2.20
N GLY A 121 10.10 3.63 -1.60
CA GLY A 121 11.14 3.00 -0.77
C GLY A 121 12.18 2.21 -1.58
N PHE A 122 11.90 1.91 -2.85
CA PHE A 122 12.77 1.13 -3.73
C PHE A 122 12.98 -0.31 -3.25
N ALA A 123 14.04 -0.57 -2.49
CA ALA A 123 14.42 -1.93 -2.11
C ALA A 123 14.78 -1.96 -0.64
N GLY A 124 14.26 -2.93 0.10
CA GLY A 124 14.46 -3.05 1.54
C GLY A 124 13.10 -3.06 2.24
N GLY A 125 13.05 -3.40 3.52
CA GLY A 125 11.77 -3.31 4.24
C GLY A 125 11.56 -1.88 4.72
N ASP A 126 10.73 -1.11 4.03
CA ASP A 126 10.57 0.32 4.23
C ASP A 126 9.37 0.66 5.13
N THR A 127 9.47 1.79 5.82
CA THR A 127 8.36 2.39 6.56
C THR A 127 8.06 3.75 5.95
N ILE A 128 6.91 3.88 5.30
CA ILE A 128 6.48 5.08 4.60
C ILE A 128 5.18 5.59 5.21
N ASN A 129 5.19 6.83 5.71
CA ASN A 129 3.97 7.57 6.04
C ASN A 129 3.86 8.76 5.08
N ALA A 130 2.80 8.81 4.28
CA ALA A 130 2.65 9.80 3.22
C ALA A 130 2.20 11.16 3.79
N GLY A 131 1.27 11.15 4.73
CA GLY A 131 0.91 12.32 5.53
C GLY A 131 -0.45 12.87 5.11
N GLU A 132 -0.59 14.20 5.07
CA GLU A 132 -1.83 14.76 4.51
C GLU A 132 -1.59 15.12 3.04
N GLY A 133 -2.62 15.06 2.20
CA GLY A 133 -2.47 15.29 0.77
C GLY A 133 -2.93 14.08 -0.03
N ASN A 134 -3.00 14.23 -1.34
CA ASN A 134 -3.30 13.09 -2.21
C ASN A 134 -1.98 12.54 -2.71
N ASP A 135 -1.51 11.48 -2.08
CA ASP A 135 -0.15 10.99 -2.22
C ASP A 135 -0.08 9.80 -3.18
N THR A 136 1.11 9.56 -3.71
CA THR A 136 1.43 8.37 -4.48
C THR A 136 2.64 7.71 -3.83
N VAL A 137 2.46 6.50 -3.33
CA VAL A 137 3.53 5.69 -2.75
C VAL A 137 3.74 4.47 -3.63
N THR A 138 4.97 4.24 -4.07
CA THR A 138 5.34 3.02 -4.80
C THR A 138 6.56 2.39 -4.16
N ASP A 139 6.37 1.21 -3.58
CA ASP A 139 7.46 0.37 -3.13
C ASP A 139 7.62 -0.87 -4.01
N THR A 140 8.85 -1.36 -4.16
CA THR A 140 9.13 -2.44 -5.12
C THR A 140 9.89 -3.62 -4.54
N GLY A 141 10.32 -3.56 -3.28
CA GLY A 141 11.16 -4.58 -2.69
C GLY A 141 10.96 -4.69 -1.19
N GLY A 142 11.10 -5.91 -0.65
CA GLY A 142 11.12 -6.13 0.79
C GLY A 142 9.74 -6.00 1.45
N ALA A 143 9.69 -6.35 2.73
CA ALA A 143 8.45 -6.30 3.50
C ALA A 143 8.22 -4.90 4.09
N ASN A 144 7.18 -4.21 3.64
CA ASN A 144 6.98 -2.77 3.89
C ASN A 144 5.83 -2.46 4.84
N TYR A 145 5.85 -1.24 5.35
CA TYR A 145 4.78 -0.64 6.14
C TYR A 145 4.41 0.70 5.51
N LEU A 146 3.27 0.75 4.82
CA LEU A 146 2.83 1.90 4.02
C LEU A 146 1.56 2.52 4.61
N ARG A 147 1.57 3.85 4.83
CA ARG A 147 0.42 4.61 5.34
C ARG A 147 0.12 5.80 4.44
N GLY A 148 -1.11 5.87 3.94
CA GLY A 148 -1.64 7.04 3.21
C GLY A 148 -1.86 8.22 4.15
N ASP A 149 -2.52 7.95 5.29
CA ASP A 149 -2.88 8.92 6.34
C ASP A 149 -4.12 9.75 5.95
N GLY A 150 -3.99 10.87 5.26
CA GLY A 150 -5.13 11.74 4.97
C GLY A 150 -5.16 12.30 3.56
N GLY A 151 -6.16 11.92 2.78
CA GLY A 151 -6.38 12.37 1.42
C GLY A 151 -6.77 11.20 0.53
N ALA A 152 -6.85 11.42 -0.77
CA ALA A 152 -7.11 10.32 -1.72
C ALA A 152 -5.78 9.83 -2.28
N ASP A 153 -5.28 8.74 -1.72
CA ASP A 153 -3.94 8.22 -1.92
C ASP A 153 -3.90 7.07 -2.92
N SER A 154 -2.74 6.90 -3.56
CA SER A 154 -2.42 5.74 -4.38
C SER A 154 -1.24 5.00 -3.76
N LEU A 155 -1.49 3.83 -3.18
CA LEU A 155 -0.50 3.03 -2.48
C LEU A 155 -0.25 1.73 -3.24
N GLN A 156 1.01 1.44 -3.55
CA GLN A 156 1.44 0.22 -4.23
C GLN A 156 2.56 -0.43 -3.40
N GLY A 157 2.26 -1.59 -2.84
CA GLY A 157 3.27 -2.52 -2.32
C GLY A 157 4.03 -3.21 -3.45
N GLY A 158 5.05 -3.96 -3.05
CA GLY A 158 6.07 -4.49 -3.92
C GLY A 158 6.06 -6.01 -3.98
N VAL A 159 7.17 -6.58 -3.53
CA VAL A 159 7.35 -8.02 -3.42
C VAL A 159 7.62 -8.35 -1.95
N ASP A 160 7.19 -9.53 -1.51
CA ASP A 160 7.16 -9.95 -0.10
C ASP A 160 5.96 -9.36 0.66
N PHE A 161 5.80 -9.72 1.94
CA PHE A 161 4.67 -9.27 2.78
C PHE A 161 4.67 -7.74 2.98
N ASP A 162 3.58 -7.07 2.63
CA ASP A 162 3.36 -5.65 2.88
C ASP A 162 2.18 -5.39 3.84
N ASP A 163 2.36 -4.44 4.77
CA ASP A 163 1.30 -3.91 5.63
C ASP A 163 0.91 -2.51 5.14
N ILE A 164 -0.23 -2.39 4.47
CA ILE A 164 -0.68 -1.19 3.76
C ILE A 164 -2.01 -0.71 4.35
N ASN A 165 -2.11 0.59 4.63
CA ASN A 165 -3.34 1.21 5.13
C ASN A 165 -3.54 2.62 4.56
N GLY A 166 -4.65 2.84 3.86
CA GLY A 166 -5.04 4.13 3.28
C GLY A 166 -5.39 5.19 4.35
N ASN A 167 -6.09 4.75 5.39
CA ASN A 167 -6.60 5.51 6.53
C ASN A 167 -7.82 6.39 6.22
N VAL A 168 -7.66 7.58 5.64
CA VAL A 168 -8.76 8.54 5.47
C VAL A 168 -8.76 9.12 4.07
N GLY A 169 -9.84 8.85 3.34
CA GLY A 169 -10.12 9.38 2.03
C GLY A 169 -10.32 8.24 1.02
N ALA A 170 -10.69 8.57 -0.21
CA ALA A 170 -11.00 7.55 -1.21
C ALA A 170 -9.70 7.05 -1.86
N ASP A 171 -9.16 5.96 -1.33
CA ASP A 171 -7.83 5.46 -1.65
C ASP A 171 -7.85 4.41 -2.77
N THR A 172 -6.72 4.27 -3.46
CA THR A 172 -6.46 3.18 -4.40
C THR A 172 -5.24 2.42 -3.95
N ILE A 173 -5.43 1.17 -3.53
CA ILE A 173 -4.41 0.38 -2.85
C ILE A 173 -4.18 -0.94 -3.58
N ARG A 174 -2.90 -1.32 -3.74
CA ARG A 174 -2.45 -2.58 -4.32
C ARG A 174 -1.41 -3.24 -3.41
N GLY A 175 -1.67 -4.47 -2.99
CA GLY A 175 -0.73 -5.31 -2.21
C GLY A 175 0.51 -5.62 -3.03
N GLY A 176 0.33 -6.34 -4.14
CA GLY A 176 1.41 -6.63 -5.09
C GLY A 176 1.68 -8.13 -5.15
N LEU A 177 2.94 -8.53 -4.92
CA LEU A 177 3.29 -9.95 -4.83
C LEU A 177 3.62 -10.29 -3.38
N GLY A 178 3.03 -11.34 -2.83
CA GLY A 178 3.28 -11.75 -1.45
C GLY A 178 1.97 -11.89 -0.70
N ASP A 179 2.02 -12.49 0.48
CA ASP A 179 0.82 -12.56 1.34
C ASP A 179 0.70 -11.22 2.05
N ASP A 180 -0.21 -10.34 1.65
CA ASP A 180 -0.25 -8.95 2.08
C ASP A 180 -1.40 -8.63 3.05
N TRP A 181 -1.23 -7.58 3.84
CA TRP A 181 -2.28 -6.99 4.67
C TRP A 181 -2.64 -5.61 4.14
N VAL A 182 -3.86 -5.50 3.60
CA VAL A 182 -4.32 -4.31 2.88
C VAL A 182 -5.61 -3.79 3.50
N VAL A 183 -5.59 -2.56 4.00
CA VAL A 183 -6.73 -1.90 4.63
C VAL A 183 -7.04 -0.59 3.93
N GLY A 184 -8.30 -0.38 3.53
CA GLY A 184 -8.78 0.88 2.96
C GLY A 184 -8.80 1.98 4.01
N GLY A 185 -9.78 1.90 4.92
CA GLY A 185 -9.85 2.77 6.09
C GLY A 185 -11.20 3.45 6.21
N LYS A 186 -11.29 4.68 5.74
CA LYS A 186 -12.53 5.47 5.72
C LYS A 186 -12.76 6.00 4.32
N ASP A 187 -14.04 6.16 4.00
CA ASP A 187 -14.52 6.61 2.70
C ASP A 187 -14.40 5.49 1.66
N ASP A 188 -14.84 5.72 0.43
CA ASP A 188 -15.03 4.65 -0.55
C ASP A 188 -13.69 4.28 -1.22
N ASP A 189 -13.17 3.10 -0.90
CA ASP A 189 -11.83 2.64 -1.31
C ASP A 189 -11.86 1.65 -2.49
N LEU A 190 -10.76 1.61 -3.24
CA LEU A 190 -10.48 0.60 -4.26
C LEU A 190 -9.23 -0.20 -3.89
N ILE A 191 -9.42 -1.47 -3.57
CA ILE A 191 -8.38 -2.32 -2.96
C ILE A 191 -8.17 -3.59 -3.78
N PHE A 192 -6.90 -3.90 -4.07
CA PHE A 192 -6.46 -5.14 -4.69
C PHE A 192 -5.40 -5.80 -3.80
N GLY A 193 -5.58 -7.06 -3.42
CA GLY A 193 -4.52 -7.88 -2.82
C GLY A 193 -3.44 -8.24 -3.84
N ASP A 194 -3.87 -8.57 -5.05
CA ASP A 194 -3.05 -9.01 -6.20
C ASP A 194 -2.60 -10.48 -6.07
N ASP A 195 -1.31 -10.84 -6.09
CA ASP A 195 -0.87 -12.26 -6.06
C ASP A 195 -0.40 -12.64 -4.64
N GLY A 196 -1.07 -13.57 -3.97
CA GLY A 196 -0.71 -14.01 -2.62
C GLY A 196 -1.90 -14.53 -1.83
N GLY A 197 -1.68 -14.98 -0.59
CA GLY A 197 -2.77 -15.22 0.36
C GLY A 197 -3.02 -13.99 1.20
N ASP A 198 -3.89 -13.10 0.72
CA ASP A 198 -4.01 -11.73 1.21
C ASP A 198 -5.10 -11.57 2.29
N LEU A 199 -4.92 -10.57 3.13
CA LEU A 199 -5.97 -10.01 3.98
C LEU A 199 -6.35 -8.64 3.43
N VAL A 200 -7.53 -8.56 2.82
CA VAL A 200 -8.10 -7.32 2.28
C VAL A 200 -9.28 -6.87 3.14
N TYR A 201 -9.26 -5.63 3.63
CA TYR A 201 -10.33 -5.08 4.46
C TYR A 201 -10.68 -3.62 4.10
N GLY A 202 -11.89 -3.39 3.55
CA GLY A 202 -12.39 -2.06 3.18
C GLY A 202 -12.60 -1.14 4.40
N ASN A 203 -13.21 -1.68 5.46
CA ASN A 203 -13.48 -1.07 6.75
C ASN A 203 -14.70 -0.14 6.78
N LEU A 204 -14.61 1.13 6.40
CA LEU A 204 -15.73 2.08 6.45
C LEU A 204 -15.89 2.79 5.11
N GLY A 205 -16.97 2.56 4.38
CA GLY A 205 -17.12 3.12 3.04
C GLY A 205 -17.93 2.18 2.17
N ALA A 206 -18.30 2.61 0.97
CA ALA A 206 -18.76 1.69 -0.06
C ALA A 206 -17.55 1.24 -0.89
N ASP A 207 -16.93 0.15 -0.45
CA ASP A 207 -15.61 -0.28 -0.91
C ASP A 207 -15.69 -1.24 -2.09
N THR A 208 -14.66 -1.25 -2.93
CA THR A 208 -14.43 -2.29 -3.94
C THR A 208 -13.15 -3.05 -3.60
N CYS A 209 -13.28 -4.32 -3.24
CA CYS A 209 -12.17 -5.14 -2.78
C CYS A 209 -12.02 -6.40 -3.65
N GLU A 210 -10.81 -6.64 -4.15
CA GLU A 210 -10.42 -7.85 -4.88
C GLU A 210 -9.26 -8.52 -4.12
N GLY A 211 -9.42 -9.79 -3.72
CA GLY A 211 -8.34 -10.60 -3.14
C GLY A 211 -7.25 -10.82 -4.18
N GLY A 212 -7.61 -11.48 -5.27
CA GLY A 212 -6.73 -11.72 -6.39
C GLY A 212 -6.39 -13.21 -6.48
N ALA A 213 -5.13 -13.55 -6.72
CA ALA A 213 -4.72 -14.93 -6.90
C ALA A 213 -4.10 -15.51 -5.62
N GLY A 214 -4.77 -16.48 -5.03
CA GLY A 214 -4.31 -17.18 -3.83
C GLY A 214 -5.49 -17.46 -2.92
N ALA A 215 -5.24 -17.74 -1.65
CA ALA A 215 -6.33 -18.04 -0.70
C ALA A 215 -6.53 -16.84 0.22
N ASP A 216 -7.52 -16.03 -0.11
CA ASP A 216 -7.66 -14.68 0.42
C ASP A 216 -8.72 -14.57 1.52
N ILE A 217 -8.59 -13.54 2.35
CA ILE A 217 -9.61 -13.06 3.27
C ILE A 217 -10.02 -11.67 2.83
N VAL A 218 -11.19 -11.56 2.21
CA VAL A 218 -11.76 -10.31 1.70
C VAL A 218 -12.95 -9.91 2.57
N ARG A 219 -12.84 -8.74 3.21
CA ARG A 219 -13.87 -8.18 4.08
C ARG A 219 -14.25 -6.77 3.61
N GLY A 220 -15.54 -6.53 3.43
CA GLY A 220 -16.09 -5.21 3.09
C GLY A 220 -16.03 -4.27 4.29
N GLY A 221 -16.83 -4.55 5.31
CA GLY A 221 -16.80 -3.81 6.56
C GLY A 221 -18.14 -3.13 6.82
N GLN A 222 -18.19 -1.81 6.80
CA GLN A 222 -19.43 -1.06 6.88
C GLN A 222 -19.67 -0.27 5.61
N GLY A 223 -20.80 -0.49 4.98
CA GLY A 223 -21.22 0.19 3.77
C GLY A 223 -21.74 -0.83 2.77
N ASN A 224 -21.93 -0.42 1.52
CA ASN A 224 -22.45 -1.32 0.50
C ASN A 224 -21.30 -1.67 -0.43
N ASP A 225 -20.69 -2.81 -0.18
CA ASP A 225 -19.39 -3.16 -0.74
C ASP A 225 -19.53 -4.07 -1.97
N THR A 226 -18.52 -4.04 -2.82
CA THR A 226 -18.34 -4.97 -3.96
C THR A 226 -17.07 -5.78 -3.74
N LEU A 227 -17.23 -7.08 -3.52
CA LEU A 227 -16.15 -7.97 -3.09
C LEU A 227 -15.92 -9.11 -4.08
N SER A 228 -14.65 -9.42 -4.32
CA SER A 228 -14.22 -10.59 -5.11
C SER A 228 -13.10 -11.32 -4.39
N GLY A 229 -13.24 -12.64 -4.21
CA GLY A 229 -12.15 -13.51 -3.77
C GLY A 229 -11.09 -13.61 -4.87
N GLY A 230 -11.44 -14.25 -5.98
CA GLY A 230 -10.57 -14.40 -7.14
C GLY A 230 -10.23 -15.86 -7.37
N PRO A 231 -9.07 -16.20 -7.98
CA PRO A 231 -8.63 -17.59 -8.03
C PRO A 231 -8.03 -18.09 -6.72
N GLY A 232 -8.74 -18.97 -6.03
CA GLY A 232 -8.26 -19.82 -4.95
C GLY A 232 -9.38 -20.17 -3.99
N ASP A 233 -9.06 -20.65 -2.79
CA ASP A 233 -10.07 -21.02 -1.80
C ASP A 233 -10.28 -19.85 -0.83
N ASP A 234 -11.23 -18.97 -1.13
CA ASP A 234 -11.33 -17.66 -0.50
C ASP A 234 -12.33 -17.59 0.66
N PHE A 235 -12.14 -16.62 1.54
CA PHE A 235 -13.13 -16.19 2.53
C PHE A 235 -13.61 -14.77 2.17
N VAL A 236 -14.89 -14.63 1.85
CA VAL A 236 -15.49 -13.33 1.46
C VAL A 236 -16.61 -12.97 2.43
N SER A 237 -16.57 -11.78 3.02
CA SER A 237 -17.58 -11.27 3.96
C SER A 237 -17.92 -9.82 3.68
N GLY A 238 -19.19 -9.53 3.38
CA GLY A 238 -19.71 -8.15 3.30
C GLY A 238 -19.68 -7.41 4.64
N ASP A 239 -19.82 -8.18 5.74
CA ASP A 239 -20.05 -7.65 7.08
C ASP A 239 -21.36 -6.83 7.17
N ARG A 240 -21.33 -5.50 7.24
CA ARG A 240 -22.53 -4.66 7.40
C ARG A 240 -22.84 -3.84 6.16
N GLY A 241 -23.99 -4.14 5.58
CA GLY A 241 -24.67 -3.31 4.59
C GLY A 241 -25.26 -4.18 3.51
N ASP A 242 -25.56 -3.60 2.35
CA ASP A 242 -26.08 -4.36 1.22
C ASP A 242 -24.93 -4.67 0.25
N ASP A 243 -24.34 -5.86 0.38
CA ASP A 243 -23.08 -6.20 -0.29
C ASP A 243 -23.27 -7.08 -1.54
N VAL A 244 -22.33 -6.98 -2.48
CA VAL A 244 -22.25 -7.84 -3.66
C VAL A 244 -20.94 -8.61 -3.62
N MET A 245 -21.03 -9.94 -3.64
CA MET A 245 -19.89 -10.83 -3.48
C MET A 245 -19.75 -11.79 -4.66
N THR A 246 -18.49 -12.05 -5.02
CA THR A 246 -18.07 -13.15 -5.91
C THR A 246 -16.94 -13.92 -5.26
N GLY A 247 -16.94 -15.24 -5.42
CA GLY A 247 -15.88 -16.13 -4.93
C GLY A 247 -14.79 -16.31 -5.97
N GLY A 248 -15.19 -16.51 -7.24
CA GLY A 248 -14.26 -16.79 -8.32
C GLY A 248 -13.98 -18.28 -8.49
N LEU A 249 -12.70 -18.65 -8.57
CA LEU A 249 -12.27 -20.01 -8.85
C LEU A 249 -11.73 -20.71 -7.60
N GLY A 250 -12.55 -21.45 -6.88
CA GLY A 250 -12.08 -22.43 -5.91
C GLY A 250 -13.19 -22.78 -4.94
N ALA A 251 -12.86 -23.39 -3.81
CA ALA A 251 -13.84 -23.75 -2.81
C ALA A 251 -14.06 -22.59 -1.83
N ASP A 252 -14.95 -21.68 -2.19
CA ASP A 252 -15.07 -20.39 -1.50
C ASP A 252 -16.00 -20.44 -0.28
N ARG A 253 -15.78 -19.52 0.65
CA ARG A 253 -16.62 -19.33 1.81
C ARG A 253 -17.17 -17.92 1.87
N PHE A 254 -18.48 -17.82 1.67
CA PHE A 254 -19.23 -16.59 1.86
C PHE A 254 -19.72 -16.51 3.30
N HIS A 255 -19.21 -15.56 4.05
CA HIS A 255 -19.62 -15.30 5.42
C HIS A 255 -20.67 -14.19 5.47
N SER A 256 -21.69 -14.36 6.29
CA SER A 256 -22.68 -13.32 6.57
C SER A 256 -23.14 -13.42 8.02
N SER A 257 -23.25 -12.26 8.67
CA SER A 257 -23.66 -12.14 10.07
C SER A 257 -25.15 -11.86 10.19
N SER A 258 -25.67 -11.96 11.42
CA SER A 258 -27.08 -11.65 11.67
C SER A 258 -27.45 -10.17 11.46
N ASP A 259 -26.46 -9.27 11.51
CA ASP A 259 -26.60 -7.83 11.29
C ASP A 259 -26.16 -7.37 9.88
N ALA A 260 -25.89 -8.32 8.97
CA ALA A 260 -25.76 -8.05 7.54
C ALA A 260 -27.04 -7.41 6.98
N GLY A 261 -26.94 -6.68 5.89
CA GLY A 261 -28.08 -6.16 5.15
C GLY A 261 -28.62 -7.19 4.15
N LEU A 262 -28.85 -6.76 2.91
CA LEU A 262 -29.15 -7.62 1.77
C LEU A 262 -27.88 -7.92 0.98
N ASP A 263 -27.31 -9.09 1.24
CA ASP A 263 -26.12 -9.56 0.54
C ASP A 263 -26.51 -10.35 -0.71
N ARG A 264 -25.70 -10.26 -1.76
CA ARG A 264 -25.87 -10.99 -3.02
C ARG A 264 -24.59 -11.69 -3.42
N VAL A 265 -24.63 -13.02 -3.47
CA VAL A 265 -23.54 -13.83 -4.03
C VAL A 265 -23.88 -14.16 -5.49
N LEU A 266 -23.01 -13.77 -6.42
CA LEU A 266 -23.33 -13.79 -7.85
C LEU A 266 -22.91 -15.08 -8.58
N ASP A 267 -21.96 -15.85 -8.04
CA ASP A 267 -21.29 -16.96 -8.74
C ASP A 267 -21.19 -18.26 -7.92
N PHE A 268 -21.97 -18.37 -6.84
CA PHE A 268 -21.95 -19.53 -5.94
C PHE A 268 -22.02 -20.89 -6.68
N SER A 269 -21.02 -21.74 -6.43
CA SER A 269 -20.75 -22.96 -7.19
C SER A 269 -20.51 -24.17 -6.28
N LEU A 270 -21.55 -25.00 -6.14
CA LEU A 270 -21.43 -26.31 -5.46
C LEU A 270 -20.42 -27.26 -6.13
N ALA A 271 -20.13 -27.05 -7.42
CA ALA A 271 -19.18 -27.87 -8.16
C ALA A 271 -17.73 -27.55 -7.78
N GLN A 272 -17.46 -26.31 -7.38
CA GLN A 272 -16.15 -25.85 -6.93
C GLN A 272 -15.95 -26.07 -5.44
N GLY A 273 -17.04 -26.05 -4.67
CA GLY A 273 -17.05 -26.42 -3.26
C GLY A 273 -17.60 -25.35 -2.34
N ASP A 274 -18.23 -24.32 -2.90
CA ASP A 274 -18.63 -23.13 -2.18
C ASP A 274 -19.62 -23.40 -1.06
N ARG A 275 -19.48 -22.62 0.01
CA ARG A 275 -20.31 -22.74 1.21
C ARG A 275 -20.63 -21.36 1.79
N VAL A 276 -21.82 -21.26 2.38
CA VAL A 276 -22.22 -20.12 3.20
C VAL A 276 -21.95 -20.41 4.67
N GLN A 277 -21.16 -19.57 5.33
CA GLN A 277 -20.93 -19.59 6.77
C GLN A 277 -21.78 -18.51 7.45
N LEU A 278 -22.48 -18.89 8.51
CA LEU A 278 -23.22 -17.98 9.38
C LEU A 278 -22.65 -18.00 10.79
N ASP A 279 -22.80 -16.89 11.51
CA ASP A 279 -22.32 -16.76 12.89
C ASP A 279 -22.96 -17.76 13.87
N PRO A 280 -22.23 -18.18 14.93
CA PRO A 280 -22.77 -19.00 16.02
C PRO A 280 -24.06 -18.43 16.63
N GLY A 281 -25.10 -19.25 16.64
CA GLY A 281 -26.41 -18.89 17.20
C GLY A 281 -27.37 -18.22 16.21
N THR A 282 -26.95 -18.02 14.97
CA THR A 282 -27.82 -17.51 13.89
C THR A 282 -28.95 -18.50 13.61
N THR A 283 -30.18 -18.02 13.69
CA THR A 283 -31.35 -18.72 13.17
C THR A 283 -31.64 -18.24 11.76
N TYR A 284 -31.87 -19.17 10.84
CA TYR A 284 -32.14 -18.83 9.45
C TYR A 284 -33.27 -19.70 8.87
N SER A 285 -33.83 -19.22 7.78
CA SER A 285 -34.73 -19.98 6.91
C SER A 285 -34.25 -19.88 5.47
N VAL A 286 -34.52 -20.91 4.67
CA VAL A 286 -34.13 -20.93 3.26
C VAL A 286 -35.38 -21.03 2.42
N SER A 287 -35.47 -20.21 1.37
CA SER A 287 -36.59 -20.18 0.44
C SER A 287 -36.12 -19.94 -0.98
N GLN A 288 -36.97 -20.28 -1.96
CA GLN A 288 -36.73 -19.98 -3.37
C GLN A 288 -37.49 -18.71 -3.76
N SER A 289 -36.84 -17.79 -4.46
CA SER A 289 -37.46 -16.61 -5.08
C SER A 289 -37.03 -16.52 -6.55
N GLY A 290 -37.93 -16.85 -7.47
CA GLY A 290 -37.56 -16.99 -8.88
C GLY A 290 -36.48 -18.06 -9.04
N ASP A 291 -35.37 -17.70 -9.70
CA ASP A 291 -34.21 -18.59 -9.88
C ASP A 291 -33.20 -18.53 -8.71
N ASP A 292 -33.42 -17.64 -7.74
CA ASP A 292 -32.49 -17.37 -6.65
C ASP A 292 -32.88 -18.13 -5.36
N THR A 293 -31.87 -18.53 -4.59
CA THR A 293 -32.07 -19.02 -3.22
C THR A 293 -31.87 -17.88 -2.23
N VAL A 294 -32.81 -17.71 -1.32
CA VAL A 294 -32.77 -16.68 -0.27
C VAL A 294 -32.58 -17.35 1.09
N ILE A 295 -31.49 -16.99 1.77
CA ILE A 295 -31.19 -17.37 3.15
C ILE A 295 -31.56 -16.17 4.02
N ALA A 296 -32.72 -16.23 4.67
CA ALA A 296 -33.23 -15.15 5.51
C ALA A 296 -32.86 -15.40 6.98
N MET A 297 -32.24 -14.39 7.60
CA MET A 297 -31.87 -14.36 9.01
C MET A 297 -32.78 -13.38 9.77
N SER A 298 -32.50 -13.14 11.06
CA SER A 298 -33.35 -12.26 11.88
C SER A 298 -33.32 -10.79 11.49
N ALA A 299 -32.19 -10.28 10.99
CA ALA A 299 -32.05 -8.89 10.55
C ALA A 299 -31.37 -8.72 9.18
N GLY A 300 -30.63 -9.72 8.69
CA GLY A 300 -30.06 -9.76 7.34
C GLY A 300 -30.58 -10.88 6.44
N GLN A 301 -30.13 -10.87 5.20
CA GLN A 301 -30.38 -11.94 4.23
C GLN A 301 -29.23 -12.09 3.23
N VAL A 302 -28.99 -13.33 2.80
CA VAL A 302 -28.07 -13.64 1.69
C VAL A 302 -28.87 -14.21 0.53
N VAL A 303 -28.68 -13.64 -0.66
CA VAL A 303 -29.27 -14.14 -1.91
C VAL A 303 -28.18 -14.82 -2.74
N LEU A 304 -28.34 -16.11 -2.98
CA LEU A 304 -27.53 -16.86 -3.94
C LEU A 304 -28.17 -16.73 -5.32
N VAL A 305 -27.61 -15.88 -6.16
CA VAL A 305 -28.19 -15.50 -7.46
C VAL A 305 -28.07 -16.64 -8.44
N GLY A 306 -29.18 -17.03 -9.08
CA GLY A 306 -29.24 -18.13 -10.05
C GLY A 306 -29.02 -19.52 -9.46
N VAL A 307 -29.02 -19.67 -8.13
CA VAL A 307 -28.86 -20.96 -7.46
C VAL A 307 -30.21 -21.51 -7.06
N SER A 308 -30.55 -22.70 -7.53
CA SER A 308 -31.76 -23.40 -7.09
C SER A 308 -31.59 -23.97 -5.69
N MET A 309 -32.55 -23.71 -4.81
CA MET A 309 -32.61 -24.24 -3.44
C MET A 309 -32.58 -25.77 -3.42
N SER A 310 -33.15 -26.40 -4.45
CA SER A 310 -33.16 -27.86 -4.59
C SER A 310 -31.78 -28.46 -4.91
N SER A 311 -30.82 -27.63 -5.34
CA SER A 311 -29.44 -28.06 -5.58
C SER A 311 -28.59 -28.06 -4.30
N LEU A 312 -28.98 -27.30 -3.28
CA LEU A 312 -28.22 -27.19 -2.04
C LEU A 312 -28.17 -28.51 -1.27
N THR A 313 -27.05 -28.75 -0.61
CA THR A 313 -26.82 -29.90 0.26
C THR A 313 -26.87 -29.48 1.73
N ALA A 314 -26.91 -30.45 2.64
CA ALA A 314 -26.92 -30.18 4.09
C ALA A 314 -25.67 -29.39 4.55
N ASP A 315 -24.58 -29.48 3.81
CA ASP A 315 -23.32 -28.83 4.14
C ASP A 315 -23.12 -27.49 3.42
N SER A 316 -24.00 -27.13 2.48
CA SER A 316 -23.89 -25.88 1.70
C SER A 316 -24.04 -24.62 2.55
N ILE A 317 -24.75 -24.72 3.68
CA ILE A 317 -24.92 -23.64 4.65
C ILE A 317 -24.59 -24.23 6.02
N PHE A 318 -23.71 -23.58 6.77
CA PHE A 318 -23.31 -24.05 8.09
C PHE A 318 -23.09 -22.90 9.06
N ILE A 319 -23.06 -23.25 10.34
CA ILE A 319 -22.81 -22.31 11.43
C ILE A 319 -21.45 -22.68 12.05
N ALA A 320 -20.53 -21.73 12.16
CA ALA A 320 -19.21 -21.94 12.74
C ALA A 320 -18.65 -20.65 13.35
#